data_AF-A0A4Z1I3Q9-F1
#
_entry.id   AF-A0A4Z1I3Q9-F1
#
_cell.length_a   1.000
_cell.length_b   1.000
_cell.length_c   1.000
_cell.angle_alpha   90.00
_cell.angle_beta   90.00
_cell.angle_gamma   90.00
#
_symmetry.space_group_name_H-M   'P 1'
#
loop_
_entity.id
_entity.type
_entity.pdbx_description
1 polymer ?
#
loop_
_entity_poly.entity_id
_entity_poly.type
_entity_poly.pdbx_seq_one_letter_code
_entity_poly.pdbx_strand_id
1 'polypeptide(L)'
;MPTLDIKSLRNDNGFTHGTPRQILSAATSGCPLCILLEKNFDLGPPSMPIRLHGVRRNLPSNLSQPAMRNIEVIGVLNGRDRDMNNPFSHKLALLTRPDNPAAISLLRRPFIHDFASEECSNLIKSWLSMCVPRHSKCTINSPVISPLPTRVIRVGYQDGPEPVLYKPPPGSKVAYIAPSYCWEGRKNILLTKEMSELLNLSARFPVYLLPQTLRDAV
;
A
#
# COMPACT_ATOMS: atom_id res chain seq x y z
N MET A 1 9.11 1.33 32.62
CA MET A 1 9.76 1.59 31.32
C MET A 1 9.43 2.98 30.85
N PRO A 2 10.36 3.71 30.21
CA PRO A 2 10.04 5.00 29.60
C PRO A 2 9.03 4.78 28.47
N THR A 3 8.02 5.64 28.42
CA THR A 3 6.96 5.57 27.41
C THR A 3 7.49 6.12 26.09
N LEU A 4 7.36 5.33 25.03
CA LEU A 4 7.73 5.77 23.69
C LEU A 4 6.69 6.78 23.18
N ASP A 5 7.14 7.94 22.74
CA ASP A 5 6.31 8.92 22.06
C ASP A 5 6.89 9.27 20.68
N ILE A 6 6.04 9.78 19.78
CA ILE A 6 6.46 10.06 18.40
C ILE A 6 7.47 11.21 18.31
N LYS A 7 7.47 12.13 19.28
CA LYS A 7 8.44 13.24 19.30
C LYS A 7 9.83 12.72 19.65
N SER A 8 9.95 11.76 20.56
CA SER A 8 11.22 11.18 20.97
C SER A 8 11.90 10.40 19.83
N LEU A 9 11.12 9.79 18.93
CA LEU A 9 11.61 9.16 17.71
C LEU A 9 12.23 10.14 16.70
N ARG A 10 12.01 11.45 16.85
CA ARG A 10 12.64 12.46 15.98
C ARG A 10 14.01 12.91 16.46
N ASN A 11 14.44 12.50 17.65
CA ASN A 11 15.78 12.79 18.14
C ASN A 11 16.81 11.98 17.34
N ASP A 12 17.86 12.64 16.86
CA ASP A 12 18.94 12.00 16.11
C ASP A 12 19.70 10.97 16.96
N ASN A 13 19.70 11.12 18.28
CA ASN A 13 20.28 10.14 19.21
C ASN A 13 19.36 8.94 19.49
N GLY A 14 18.14 8.95 18.94
CA GLY A 14 17.10 7.97 19.21
C GLY A 14 16.53 8.04 20.63
N PHE A 15 15.50 7.25 20.86
CA PHE A 15 14.87 7.05 22.15
C PHE A 15 15.46 5.80 22.82
N THR A 16 16.09 5.99 23.99
CA THR A 16 16.60 4.87 24.78
C THR A 16 15.45 4.21 25.54
N HIS A 17 15.11 2.98 25.20
CA HIS A 17 14.00 2.28 25.82
C HIS A 17 14.41 1.53 27.10
N GLY A 18 15.52 0.80 27.07
CA GLY A 18 16.03 0.08 28.24
C GLY A 18 17.09 -0.96 27.88
N THR A 19 17.76 -1.50 28.90
CA THR A 19 18.68 -2.64 28.72
C THR A 19 17.91 -3.94 28.49
N PRO A 20 18.54 -4.99 27.91
CA PRO A 20 17.90 -6.29 27.73
C PRO A 20 17.27 -6.84 29.00
N ARG A 21 17.96 -6.72 30.15
CA ARG A 21 17.42 -7.14 31.45
C ARG A 21 16.14 -6.40 31.83
N GLN A 22 16.12 -5.08 31.64
CA GLN A 22 14.93 -4.29 31.92
C GLN A 22 13.79 -4.68 30.97
N ILE A 23 14.08 -4.87 29.66
CA ILE A 23 13.08 -5.24 28.65
C ILE A 23 12.44 -6.58 28.97
N LEU A 24 13.24 -7.60 29.31
CA LEU A 24 12.73 -8.90 29.73
C LEU A 24 11.84 -8.79 30.98
N SER A 25 12.28 -8.05 32.00
CA SER A 25 11.49 -7.82 33.21
C SER A 25 10.15 -7.12 32.91
N ALA A 26 10.17 -6.11 32.05
CA ALA A 26 8.97 -5.37 31.66
C ALA A 26 8.05 -6.17 30.73
N ALA A 27 8.59 -7.08 29.92
CA ALA A 27 7.82 -8.00 29.10
C ALA A 27 7.02 -8.99 29.98
N THR A 28 7.68 -9.58 30.99
CA THR A 28 7.03 -10.41 32.02
C THR A 28 5.96 -9.63 32.78
N SER A 29 6.16 -8.32 32.96
CA SER A 29 5.19 -7.42 33.62
C SER A 29 4.07 -6.93 32.68
N GLY A 30 4.02 -7.40 31.44
CA GLY A 30 2.93 -7.12 30.50
C GLY A 30 3.12 -5.91 29.57
N CYS A 31 4.32 -5.34 29.47
CA CYS A 31 4.55 -4.22 28.55
C CYS A 31 4.49 -4.68 27.08
N PRO A 32 3.55 -4.19 26.25
CA PRO A 32 3.36 -4.72 24.89
C PRO A 32 4.58 -4.52 23.98
N LEU A 33 5.23 -3.36 24.06
CA LEU A 33 6.44 -3.08 23.27
C LEU A 33 7.60 -3.98 23.72
N CYS A 34 7.79 -4.20 25.01
CA CYS A 34 8.83 -5.09 25.51
C CYS A 34 8.60 -6.54 25.10
N ILE A 35 7.35 -7.03 25.16
CA ILE A 35 6.98 -8.38 24.68
C ILE A 35 7.31 -8.52 23.19
N LEU A 36 6.96 -7.51 22.39
CA LEU A 36 7.26 -7.50 20.96
C LEU A 36 8.76 -7.50 20.69
N LEU A 37 9.53 -6.71 21.45
CA LEU A 37 10.98 -6.64 21.33
C LEU A 37 11.64 -7.98 21.70
N GLU A 38 11.27 -8.55 22.85
CA GLU A 38 11.75 -9.86 23.33
C GLU A 38 11.49 -10.97 22.31
N LYS A 39 10.27 -11.06 21.78
CA LYS A 39 9.85 -12.20 20.95
C LYS A 39 10.41 -12.19 19.54
N ASN A 40 10.80 -11.02 19.03
CA ASN A 40 11.09 -10.85 17.60
C ASN A 40 12.52 -10.35 17.31
N PHE A 41 13.28 -9.94 18.33
CA PHE A 41 14.59 -9.31 18.13
C PHE A 41 15.64 -9.87 19.08
N ASP A 42 16.87 -10.01 18.57
CA ASP A 42 18.02 -10.18 19.43
C ASP A 42 18.24 -8.87 20.21
N LEU A 43 18.12 -8.91 21.54
CA LEU A 43 18.27 -7.72 22.38
C LEU A 43 19.74 -7.27 22.51
N GLY A 44 20.69 -8.09 22.05
CA GLY A 44 22.12 -7.83 22.11
C GLY A 44 22.71 -7.99 23.52
N PRO A 45 23.90 -7.40 23.76
CA PRO A 45 24.60 -7.51 25.03
C PRO A 45 23.80 -6.93 26.21
N PRO A 46 23.78 -7.56 27.40
CA PRO A 46 23.01 -7.11 28.56
C PRO A 46 23.32 -5.70 29.06
N SER A 47 24.53 -5.19 28.78
CA SER A 47 25.00 -3.86 29.16
C SER A 47 24.64 -2.76 28.16
N MET A 48 24.24 -3.12 26.94
CA MET A 48 23.93 -2.16 25.88
C MET A 48 22.43 -1.93 25.79
N PRO A 49 21.94 -0.69 25.93
CA PRO A 49 20.52 -0.43 25.84
C PRO A 49 20.01 -0.54 24.40
N ILE A 50 18.73 -0.93 24.27
CA ILE A 50 18.01 -0.84 23.01
C ILE A 50 17.57 0.60 22.79
N ARG A 51 17.88 1.10 21.60
CA ARG A 51 17.49 2.42 21.11
C ARG A 51 16.52 2.30 19.95
N LEU A 52 15.51 3.15 19.94
CA LEU A 52 14.47 3.20 18.92
C LEU A 52 14.56 4.56 18.21
N HIS A 53 14.63 4.57 16.88
CA HIS A 53 14.68 5.84 16.13
C HIS A 53 13.69 5.83 14.98
N GLY A 54 13.11 7.00 14.68
CA GLY A 54 12.21 7.17 13.55
C GLY A 54 13.02 7.30 12.26
N VAL A 55 12.85 6.35 11.35
CA VAL A 55 13.38 6.46 9.98
C VAL A 55 12.40 7.27 9.15
N ARG A 56 12.93 8.27 8.44
CA ARG A 56 12.12 9.24 7.70
C ARG A 56 12.13 8.94 6.21
N ARG A 57 10.99 9.19 5.54
CA ARG A 57 10.95 9.18 4.07
C ARG A 57 11.83 10.32 3.53
N ASN A 58 12.86 10.00 2.77
CA ASN A 58 13.56 10.98 1.94
C ASN A 58 12.67 11.29 0.73
N LEU A 59 11.80 12.30 0.88
CA LEU A 59 11.08 12.85 -0.27
C LEU A 59 12.02 13.77 -1.05
N PRO A 60 11.99 13.74 -2.40
CA PRO A 60 12.71 14.73 -3.19
C PRO A 60 12.22 16.14 -2.83
N SER A 61 13.14 17.10 -2.81
CA SER A 61 12.96 18.46 -2.27
C SER A 61 11.80 19.26 -2.87
N ASN A 62 11.26 18.79 -4.00
CA ASN A 62 10.16 19.36 -4.77
C ASN A 62 8.76 18.92 -4.28
N LEU A 63 8.66 18.08 -3.25
CA LEU A 63 7.41 17.70 -2.59
C LEU A 63 7.40 18.28 -1.18
N SER A 64 6.95 19.54 -1.06
CA SER A 64 6.81 20.24 0.21
C SER A 64 5.77 19.57 1.11
N GLN A 65 6.17 18.57 1.88
CA GLN A 65 5.40 18.11 3.03
C GLN A 65 5.95 18.76 4.30
N PRO A 66 5.10 19.13 5.26
CA PRO A 66 5.57 19.64 6.54
C PRO A 66 6.44 18.58 7.21
N ALA A 67 7.62 18.98 7.68
CA ALA A 67 8.63 18.12 8.32
C ALA A 67 8.09 17.21 9.46
N MET A 68 6.89 17.49 9.97
CA MET A 68 6.18 16.69 10.97
C MET A 68 5.68 15.32 10.47
N ARG A 69 5.53 15.05 9.17
CA ARG A 69 4.76 13.88 8.67
C ARG A 69 5.59 12.75 8.05
N ASN A 70 6.81 12.51 8.52
CA ASN A 70 7.76 11.72 7.74
C ASN A 70 8.25 10.41 8.38
N ILE A 71 7.87 10.06 9.62
CA ILE A 71 8.33 8.78 10.22
C ILE A 71 7.55 7.63 9.57
N GLU A 72 8.28 6.71 8.93
CA GLU A 72 7.70 5.54 8.26
C GLU A 72 7.85 4.26 9.07
N VAL A 73 9.02 4.09 9.67
CA VAL A 73 9.39 2.89 10.42
C VAL A 73 10.21 3.28 11.65
N ILE A 74 10.19 2.43 12.67
CA ILE A 74 11.10 2.52 13.80
C ILE A 74 12.28 1.58 13.54
N GLY A 75 13.48 2.12 13.47
CA GLY A 75 14.69 1.31 13.54
C GLY A 75 14.96 0.90 14.97
N VAL A 76 15.29 -0.38 15.17
CA VAL A 76 15.63 -0.98 16.46
C VAL A 76 17.14 -1.21 16.47
N LEU A 77 17.84 -0.43 17.30
CA LEU A 77 19.29 -0.50 17.45
C LEU A 77 19.61 -1.19 18.77
N ASN A 78 20.26 -2.34 18.69
CA ASN A 78 20.83 -3.05 19.83
C ASN A 78 22.36 -2.85 19.84
N GLY A 79 23.07 -3.50 20.76
CA GLY A 79 24.53 -3.40 20.83
C GLY A 79 25.29 -3.94 19.60
N ARG A 80 24.63 -4.60 18.65
CA ARG A 80 25.18 -5.11 17.38
C ARG A 80 24.84 -4.18 16.20
N ASP A 81 23.62 -3.65 16.17
CA ASP A 81 23.10 -2.73 15.15
C ASP A 81 23.34 -1.27 15.56
N ARG A 82 24.60 -0.84 15.68
CA ARG A 82 24.91 0.50 16.24
C ARG A 82 24.80 1.65 15.24
N ASP A 83 24.85 1.35 13.95
CA ASP A 83 24.78 2.35 12.88
C ASP A 83 23.33 2.53 12.42
N MET A 84 22.83 3.76 12.47
CA MET A 84 21.50 4.13 12.00
C MET A 84 21.34 3.92 10.49
N ASN A 85 22.44 3.90 9.75
CA ASN A 85 22.46 3.64 8.32
C ASN A 85 22.66 2.16 7.99
N ASN A 86 22.78 1.29 9.00
CA ASN A 86 22.89 -0.15 8.77
C ASN A 86 21.63 -0.64 8.02
N PRO A 87 21.76 -1.10 6.76
CA PRO A 87 20.61 -1.57 5.98
C PRO A 87 19.99 -2.82 6.58
N PHE A 88 20.75 -3.57 7.40
CA PHE A 88 20.33 -4.78 8.10
C PHE A 88 19.79 -4.51 9.51
N SER A 89 19.76 -3.26 9.96
CA SER A 89 19.10 -2.92 11.23
C SER A 89 17.63 -3.33 11.20
N HIS A 90 17.19 -3.92 12.30
CA HIS A 90 15.82 -4.35 12.47
C HIS A 90 14.86 -3.17 12.41
N LYS A 91 13.73 -3.32 11.69
CA LYS A 91 12.76 -2.23 11.48
C LYS A 91 11.35 -2.68 11.80
N LEU A 92 10.62 -1.82 12.50
CA LEU A 92 9.20 -1.97 12.80
C LEU A 92 8.39 -1.04 11.91
N ALA A 93 7.50 -1.61 11.10
CA ALA A 93 6.54 -0.83 10.34
C ALA A 93 5.50 -0.20 11.28
N LEU A 94 5.33 1.12 11.19
CA LEU A 94 4.27 1.82 11.92
C LEU A 94 3.05 1.95 11.03
N LEU A 95 1.88 1.64 11.60
CA LEU A 95 0.58 1.72 10.95
C LEU A 95 -0.36 2.43 11.91
N THR A 96 -1.28 3.23 11.38
CA THR A 96 -2.32 3.84 12.21
C THR A 96 -3.62 3.96 11.44
N ARG A 97 -4.75 3.99 12.13
CA ARG A 97 -6.06 4.23 11.50
C ARG A 97 -6.29 5.74 11.31
N PRO A 98 -7.14 6.16 10.36
CA PRO A 98 -7.37 7.59 10.07
C PRO A 98 -7.93 8.40 11.25
N ASP A 99 -8.69 7.76 12.12
CA ASP A 99 -9.33 8.31 13.32
C ASP A 99 -8.39 8.44 14.52
N ASN A 100 -7.22 7.80 14.47
CA ASN A 100 -6.26 7.83 15.57
C ASN A 100 -5.45 9.15 15.56
N PRO A 101 -5.22 9.80 16.71
CA PRO A 101 -4.41 11.03 16.80
C PRO A 101 -3.00 10.91 16.20
N ALA A 102 -2.41 9.71 16.20
CA ALA A 102 -1.11 9.44 15.57
C ALA A 102 -1.13 9.58 14.04
N ALA A 103 -2.30 9.57 13.39
CA ALA A 103 -2.47 9.77 11.95
C ALA A 103 -1.93 11.10 11.43
N ILE A 104 -1.73 12.08 12.31
CA ILE A 104 -1.07 13.35 11.99
C ILE A 104 0.41 13.13 11.69
N SER A 105 1.08 12.20 12.37
CA SER A 105 2.51 11.96 12.25
C SER A 105 2.87 10.68 11.48
N LEU A 106 1.95 9.73 11.40
CA LEU A 106 2.11 8.45 10.69
C LEU A 106 1.20 8.42 9.46
N LEU A 107 1.79 8.25 8.28
CA LEU A 107 1.06 8.24 7.02
C LEU A 107 0.56 6.85 6.63
N ARG A 108 1.24 5.78 7.08
CA ARG A 108 0.89 4.43 6.67
C ARG A 108 -0.39 3.97 7.36
N ARG A 109 -1.26 3.30 6.60
CA ARG A 109 -2.52 2.70 7.07
C ARG A 109 -2.40 1.19 7.06
N PRO A 110 -3.20 0.47 7.88
CA PRO A 110 -3.31 -0.98 7.78
C PRO A 110 -3.58 -1.42 6.34
N PHE A 111 -3.11 -2.62 6.01
CA PHE A 111 -3.41 -3.21 4.71
C PHE A 111 -4.87 -3.64 4.67
N ILE A 112 -5.50 -3.45 3.52
CA ILE A 112 -6.76 -4.10 3.22
C ILE A 112 -6.44 -5.58 2.98
N HIS A 113 -7.11 -6.45 3.72
CA HIS A 113 -6.93 -7.90 3.61
C HIS A 113 -7.80 -8.52 2.51
N ASP A 114 -8.97 -7.92 2.25
CA ASP A 114 -9.91 -8.36 1.23
C ASP A 114 -10.07 -7.28 0.16
N PHE A 115 -9.49 -7.52 -1.02
CA PHE A 115 -9.56 -6.59 -2.14
C PHE A 115 -10.95 -6.54 -2.81
N ALA A 116 -11.82 -7.52 -2.55
CA ALA A 116 -13.22 -7.51 -3.00
C ALA A 116 -14.14 -6.75 -2.03
N SER A 117 -13.61 -6.31 -0.87
CA SER A 117 -14.40 -5.60 0.13
C SER A 117 -14.87 -4.20 -0.32
N GLU A 118 -15.95 -3.74 0.28
CA GLU A 118 -16.44 -2.37 0.10
C GLU A 118 -15.41 -1.33 0.58
N GLU A 119 -14.61 -1.67 1.61
CA GLU A 119 -13.51 -0.82 2.09
C GLU A 119 -12.49 -0.55 0.97
N CYS A 120 -12.09 -1.57 0.21
CA CYS A 120 -11.19 -1.41 -0.92
C CYS A 120 -11.80 -0.53 -2.01
N SER A 121 -13.05 -0.81 -2.38
CA SER A 121 -13.79 -0.04 -3.37
C SER A 121 -13.92 1.43 -2.98
N ASN A 122 -14.23 1.71 -1.71
CA ASN A 122 -14.36 3.06 -1.17
C ASN A 122 -13.00 3.77 -1.13
N LEU A 123 -11.92 3.07 -0.79
CA LEU A 123 -10.57 3.62 -0.83
C LEU A 123 -10.17 4.01 -2.26
N ILE A 124 -10.38 3.14 -3.25
CA ILE A 124 -10.07 3.43 -4.66
C ILE A 124 -10.88 4.64 -5.15
N LYS A 125 -12.19 4.68 -4.86
CA LYS A 125 -13.06 5.84 -5.18
C LYS A 125 -12.54 7.12 -4.53
N SER A 126 -12.08 7.07 -3.28
CA SER A 126 -11.52 8.23 -2.57
C SER A 126 -10.21 8.73 -3.20
N TRP A 127 -9.36 7.82 -3.68
CA TRP A 127 -8.16 8.18 -4.40
C TRP A 127 -8.48 8.81 -5.74
N LEU A 128 -9.43 8.26 -6.50
CA LEU A 128 -9.86 8.83 -7.78
C LEU A 128 -10.48 10.22 -7.59
N SER A 129 -11.36 10.39 -6.61
CA SER A 129 -12.02 11.69 -6.34
C SER A 129 -11.05 12.77 -5.86
N MET A 130 -9.90 12.39 -5.30
CA MET A 130 -8.84 13.31 -4.93
C MET A 130 -7.87 13.57 -6.09
N CYS A 131 -7.32 12.52 -6.69
CA CYS A 131 -6.23 12.60 -7.65
C CYS A 131 -6.68 13.22 -8.98
N VAL A 132 -7.84 12.82 -9.50
CA VAL A 132 -8.32 13.28 -10.81
C VAL A 132 -8.51 14.80 -10.86
N PRO A 133 -9.25 15.44 -9.93
CA PRO A 133 -9.47 16.88 -10.01
C PRO A 133 -8.33 17.72 -9.40
N ARG A 134 -7.52 17.18 -8.47
CA ARG A 134 -6.57 18.01 -7.69
C ARG A 134 -5.11 17.86 -8.09
N HIS A 135 -4.72 16.74 -8.71
CA HIS A 135 -3.31 16.47 -9.01
C HIS A 135 -3.06 16.50 -10.50
N SER A 136 -2.64 17.66 -11.02
CA SER A 136 -2.25 17.80 -12.43
C SER A 136 -1.23 16.74 -12.86
N LYS A 137 -0.23 16.45 -12.01
CA LYS A 137 0.75 15.37 -12.25
C LYS A 137 0.12 13.98 -12.47
N CYS A 138 -1.02 13.69 -11.86
CA CYS A 138 -1.73 12.42 -12.04
C CYS A 138 -2.48 12.37 -13.38
N THR A 139 -2.83 13.51 -13.98
CA THR A 139 -3.62 13.58 -15.22
C THR A 139 -2.82 14.05 -16.44
N ILE A 140 -1.59 14.57 -16.25
CA ILE A 140 -0.74 15.08 -17.35
C ILE A 140 -0.43 13.99 -18.38
N ASN A 141 -0.05 12.80 -17.94
CA ASN A 141 0.33 11.70 -18.83
C ASN A 141 -0.83 10.73 -19.12
N SER A 142 -1.97 10.89 -18.44
CA SER A 142 -3.15 10.04 -18.60
C SER A 142 -4.40 10.92 -18.43
N PRO A 143 -4.90 11.52 -19.52
CA PRO A 143 -6.12 12.31 -19.43
C PRO A 143 -7.27 11.40 -18.99
N VAL A 144 -8.09 11.91 -18.08
CA VAL A 144 -9.25 11.19 -17.51
C VAL A 144 -10.14 10.65 -18.62
N ILE A 145 -10.36 11.45 -19.66
CA ILE A 145 -11.01 11.04 -20.89
C ILE A 145 -9.92 10.70 -21.90
N SER A 146 -9.79 9.43 -22.23
CA SER A 146 -8.78 8.95 -23.17
C SER A 146 -9.43 8.17 -24.32
N PRO A 147 -8.76 8.10 -25.49
CA PRO A 147 -9.22 7.24 -26.58
C PRO A 147 -9.36 5.80 -26.10
N LEU A 148 -10.48 5.17 -26.42
CA LEU A 148 -10.67 3.76 -26.13
C LEU A 148 -9.77 2.91 -27.03
N PRO A 149 -9.19 1.82 -26.51
CA PRO A 149 -8.64 0.77 -27.32
C PRO A 149 -9.70 0.22 -28.31
N THR A 150 -9.23 -0.41 -29.39
CA THR A 150 -10.11 -1.01 -30.41
C THR A 150 -11.07 -2.08 -29.88
N ARG A 151 -10.77 -2.64 -28.70
CA ARG A 151 -11.62 -3.58 -27.97
C ARG A 151 -11.44 -3.34 -26.47
N VAL A 152 -12.55 -3.33 -25.74
CA VAL A 152 -12.56 -3.22 -24.27
C VAL A 152 -13.55 -4.18 -23.66
N ILE A 153 -13.38 -4.52 -22.39
CA ILE A 153 -14.36 -5.30 -21.64
C ILE A 153 -15.30 -4.30 -20.96
N ARG A 154 -16.59 -4.39 -21.26
CA ARG A 154 -17.64 -3.65 -20.55
C ARG A 154 -18.13 -4.55 -19.42
N VAL A 155 -17.70 -4.24 -18.21
CA VAL A 155 -17.83 -5.09 -17.00
C VAL A 155 -19.27 -5.15 -16.46
N GLY A 156 -20.10 -4.15 -16.71
CA GLY A 156 -21.48 -4.13 -16.23
C GLY A 156 -21.62 -3.59 -14.79
N TYR A 157 -22.63 -4.04 -14.06
CA TYR A 157 -22.89 -3.70 -12.66
C TYR A 157 -22.95 -4.99 -11.83
N GLN A 158 -22.85 -4.90 -10.51
CA GLN A 158 -22.78 -6.08 -9.61
C GLN A 158 -23.95 -7.08 -9.79
N ASP A 159 -25.17 -6.58 -10.05
CA ASP A 159 -26.35 -7.38 -10.41
C ASP A 159 -26.76 -7.19 -11.90
N GLY A 160 -25.83 -6.69 -12.70
CA GLY A 160 -26.04 -6.26 -14.07
C GLY A 160 -25.76 -7.35 -15.10
N PRO A 161 -25.78 -7.01 -16.40
CA PRO A 161 -25.40 -7.94 -17.44
C PRO A 161 -23.94 -8.36 -17.28
N GLU A 162 -23.68 -9.64 -17.49
CA GLU A 162 -22.35 -10.25 -17.55
C GLU A 162 -21.37 -9.41 -18.40
N PRO A 163 -20.07 -9.40 -18.07
CA PRO A 163 -19.06 -8.71 -18.84
C PRO A 163 -19.12 -9.09 -20.32
N VAL A 164 -19.03 -8.08 -21.19
CA VAL A 164 -19.02 -8.29 -22.65
C VAL A 164 -17.84 -7.62 -23.30
N LEU A 165 -17.34 -8.24 -24.37
CA LEU A 165 -16.36 -7.61 -25.23
C LEU A 165 -17.06 -6.54 -26.09
N TYR A 166 -16.60 -5.29 -25.98
CA TYR A 166 -17.14 -4.13 -26.65
C TYR A 166 -16.15 -3.57 -27.67
N LYS A 167 -16.62 -3.34 -28.89
CA LYS A 167 -15.89 -2.69 -29.98
C LYS A 167 -16.39 -1.25 -30.12
N PRO A 168 -15.72 -0.27 -29.50
CA PRO A 168 -16.15 1.12 -29.61
C PRO A 168 -15.99 1.63 -31.05
N PRO A 169 -16.87 2.55 -31.51
CA PRO A 169 -16.67 3.26 -32.76
C PRO A 169 -15.30 3.95 -32.83
N PRO A 170 -14.67 4.05 -34.02
CA PRO A 170 -13.42 4.77 -34.19
C PRO A 170 -13.50 6.19 -33.62
N GLY A 171 -12.48 6.60 -32.86
CA GLY A 171 -12.42 7.92 -32.24
C GLY A 171 -13.20 8.06 -30.92
N SER A 172 -13.84 7.00 -30.43
CA SER A 172 -14.51 7.00 -29.11
C SER A 172 -13.53 7.34 -27.99
N LYS A 173 -13.96 8.23 -27.09
CA LYS A 173 -13.21 8.65 -25.90
C LYS A 173 -14.11 8.57 -24.68
N VAL A 174 -13.61 7.98 -23.60
CA VAL A 174 -14.33 7.88 -22.33
C VAL A 174 -13.34 7.76 -21.16
N ALA A 175 -13.83 7.96 -19.94
CA ALA A 175 -13.10 7.55 -18.76
C ALA A 175 -13.24 6.05 -18.53
N TYR A 176 -12.11 5.37 -18.35
CA TYR A 176 -12.06 3.95 -18.00
C TYR A 176 -10.88 3.69 -17.07
N ILE A 177 -10.93 2.56 -16.37
CA ILE A 177 -9.84 2.08 -15.54
C ILE A 177 -9.35 0.79 -16.19
N ALA A 178 -8.03 0.61 -16.22
CA ALA A 178 -7.40 -0.63 -16.64
C ALA A 178 -6.38 -1.06 -15.57
N PRO A 179 -6.40 -2.31 -15.11
CA PRO A 179 -5.35 -2.81 -14.24
C PRO A 179 -4.04 -2.88 -15.02
N SER A 180 -2.94 -2.40 -14.42
CA SER A 180 -1.59 -2.57 -14.97
C SER A 180 -1.10 -3.99 -14.67
N TYR A 181 -1.64 -4.97 -15.39
CA TYR A 181 -1.30 -6.38 -15.23
C TYR A 181 -0.25 -6.81 -16.27
N CYS A 182 0.87 -7.37 -15.80
CA CYS A 182 1.85 -7.99 -16.68
C CYS A 182 1.41 -9.43 -16.97
N TRP A 183 1.12 -9.72 -18.23
CA TRP A 183 0.87 -11.08 -18.69
C TRP A 183 2.19 -11.83 -18.68
N GLU A 184 2.46 -12.61 -17.63
CA GLU A 184 3.71 -13.37 -17.40
C GLU A 184 4.02 -14.36 -18.55
N GLY A 185 4.42 -13.89 -19.73
CA GLY A 185 4.81 -14.66 -20.92
C GLY A 185 3.75 -15.58 -21.53
N ARG A 186 2.71 -15.97 -20.78
CA ARG A 186 1.65 -16.89 -21.17
C ARG A 186 0.43 -16.11 -21.59
N LYS A 187 0.03 -16.28 -22.85
CA LYS A 187 -1.20 -15.72 -23.41
C LYS A 187 -2.38 -16.57 -22.94
N ASN A 188 -2.81 -16.38 -21.70
CA ASN A 188 -3.86 -17.22 -21.11
C ASN A 188 -5.23 -17.00 -21.78
N ILE A 189 -5.47 -15.82 -22.36
CA ILE A 189 -6.69 -15.52 -23.11
C ILE A 189 -6.30 -14.86 -24.43
N LEU A 190 -6.70 -15.50 -25.53
CA LEU A 190 -6.52 -15.02 -26.89
C LEU A 190 -7.89 -14.73 -27.47
N LEU A 191 -8.03 -13.55 -28.07
CA LEU A 191 -9.20 -13.26 -28.90
C LEU A 191 -9.07 -14.06 -30.21
N THR A 192 -9.93 -15.06 -30.40
CA THR A 192 -9.99 -15.81 -31.66
C THR A 192 -10.79 -15.04 -32.71
N LYS A 193 -10.64 -15.41 -33.99
CA LYS A 193 -11.43 -14.81 -35.09
C LYS A 193 -12.93 -15.01 -34.87
N GLU A 194 -13.31 -16.22 -34.48
CA GLU A 194 -14.70 -16.60 -34.17
C GLU A 194 -15.29 -15.74 -33.05
N MET A 195 -14.55 -15.57 -31.94
CA MET A 195 -14.97 -14.68 -30.84
C MET A 195 -15.10 -13.22 -31.29
N SER A 196 -14.35 -12.82 -32.33
CA SER A 196 -14.40 -11.46 -32.87
C SER A 196 -15.59 -11.21 -33.82
N GLU A 197 -16.14 -12.26 -34.41
CA GLU A 197 -17.22 -12.20 -35.39
C GLU A 197 -18.61 -12.29 -34.72
N LEU A 198 -18.70 -12.94 -33.56
CA LEU A 198 -19.93 -13.05 -32.74
C LEU A 198 -20.35 -11.74 -32.02
N LEU A 199 -19.64 -10.63 -32.27
CA LEU A 199 -19.62 -9.42 -31.42
C LEU A 199 -20.79 -8.44 -31.58
N ASN A 200 -21.89 -8.84 -32.21
CA ASN A 200 -23.12 -8.07 -32.14
C ASN A 200 -23.77 -8.29 -30.76
N LEU A 201 -23.30 -7.51 -29.76
CA LEU A 201 -23.89 -7.28 -28.43
C LEU A 201 -24.09 -8.50 -27.50
N SER A 202 -23.81 -9.74 -27.96
CA SER A 202 -24.30 -10.97 -27.32
C SER A 202 -23.20 -11.92 -26.86
N ALA A 203 -21.95 -11.71 -27.26
CA ALA A 203 -20.85 -12.59 -26.90
C ALA A 203 -20.43 -12.32 -25.44
N ARG A 204 -20.95 -13.16 -24.53
CA ARG A 204 -20.53 -13.19 -23.12
C ARG A 204 -19.02 -13.36 -23.05
N PHE A 205 -18.35 -12.45 -22.35
CA PHE A 205 -16.92 -12.62 -22.10
C PHE A 205 -16.77 -13.77 -21.10
N PRO A 206 -15.94 -14.80 -21.38
CA PRO A 206 -15.83 -15.97 -20.51
C PRO A 206 -14.96 -15.62 -19.29
N VAL A 207 -15.54 -14.88 -18.33
CA VAL A 207 -14.86 -14.44 -17.09
C VAL A 207 -14.23 -15.63 -16.35
N TYR A 208 -14.88 -16.80 -16.37
CA TYR A 208 -14.37 -18.00 -15.74
C TYR A 208 -13.00 -18.47 -16.28
N LEU A 209 -12.62 -18.10 -17.52
CA LEU A 209 -11.30 -18.40 -18.10
C LEU A 209 -10.20 -17.44 -17.65
N LEU A 210 -10.56 -16.29 -17.04
CA LEU A 210 -9.57 -15.38 -16.49
C LEU A 210 -8.84 -16.03 -15.31
N PRO A 211 -7.53 -15.78 -15.16
CA PRO A 211 -6.84 -15.96 -13.89
C PRO A 211 -7.58 -15.25 -12.75
N GLN A 212 -7.50 -15.78 -11.53
CA GLN A 212 -8.23 -15.23 -10.36
C GLN A 212 -8.05 -13.72 -10.22
N THR A 213 -6.82 -13.21 -10.33
CA THR A 213 -6.53 -11.77 -10.22
C THR A 213 -7.29 -10.90 -11.22
N LEU A 214 -7.56 -11.41 -12.43
CA LEU A 214 -8.33 -10.67 -13.43
C LEU A 214 -9.83 -10.88 -13.26
N ARG A 215 -10.27 -12.01 -12.70
CA ARG A 215 -11.68 -12.19 -12.27
C ARG A 215 -12.03 -11.22 -11.16
N ASP A 216 -11.17 -11.06 -10.17
CA ASP A 216 -11.41 -10.14 -9.05
C ASP A 216 -11.48 -8.66 -9.49
N ALA A 217 -10.94 -8.35 -10.67
CA ALA A 217 -10.96 -6.99 -11.24
C ALA A 217 -12.17 -6.70 -12.14
N VAL A 218 -12.96 -7.72 -12.49
CA VAL A 218 -14.11 -7.67 -13.42
C VAL A 218 -15.36 -8.06 -12.64
#